data_AF-X1M2F0-F1
#
_entry.id   AF-X1M2F0-F1
#
_cell.length_a   1.000
_cell.length_b   1.000
_cell.length_c   1.000
_cell.angle_alpha   90.00
_cell.angle_beta   90.00
_cell.angle_gamma   90.00
#
_symmetry.space_group_name_H-M   'P 1'
#
loop_
_entity.id
_entity.type
_entity.pdbx_description
1 polymer ?
#
loop_
_entity_poly.entity_id
_entity_poly.type
_entity_poly.pdbx_seq_one_letter_code
_entity_poly.pdbx_strand_id
1 'polypeptide(L)'
;MELFHSAYIAPIMLSCDSLLSVLDILFETHPQFFEKSLVVRNRLLVRYSAGKARQVHTISEFARQALIDRYKLHPEKVCLVPCKGEFRP
;
A
#
# COMPACT_ATOMS: atom_id res chain seq x y z
N MET A 1 1.06 -22.57 2.08
CA MET A 1 1.71 -21.27 2.37
C MET A 1 0.68 -20.44 3.11
N GLU A 2 0.94 -20.09 4.37
CA GLU A 2 -0.10 -19.60 5.29
C GLU A 2 -0.35 -18.09 5.20
N LEU A 3 0.63 -17.29 4.74
CA LEU A 3 0.48 -15.84 4.52
C LEU A 3 1.58 -15.32 3.58
N PHE A 4 1.22 -14.49 2.60
CA PHE A 4 2.20 -13.83 1.71
C PHE A 4 2.34 -12.35 2.04
N HIS A 5 3.55 -11.91 2.39
CA HIS A 5 3.84 -10.50 2.64
C HIS A 5 4.56 -9.85 1.45
N SER A 6 4.14 -8.66 1.03
CA SER A 6 4.83 -7.91 -0.03
C SER A 6 4.75 -6.41 0.18
N ALA A 7 5.72 -5.69 -0.38
CA ALA A 7 5.72 -4.24 -0.43
C ALA A 7 5.15 -3.77 -1.79
N TYR A 8 4.11 -2.93 -1.75
CA TYR A 8 3.44 -2.28 -2.89
C TYR A 8 2.71 -3.17 -3.91
N ILE A 9 3.33 -4.26 -4.36
CA ILE A 9 2.81 -5.12 -5.42
C ILE A 9 2.87 -6.58 -4.98
N ALA A 10 1.74 -7.26 -5.07
CA ALA A 10 1.63 -8.69 -4.88
C ALA A 10 1.43 -9.40 -6.24
N PRO A 11 1.89 -10.64 -6.42
CA PRO A 11 1.58 -11.44 -7.59
C PRO A 11 0.06 -11.51 -7.82
N ILE A 12 -0.37 -11.40 -9.08
CA ILE A 12 -1.79 -11.35 -9.44
C ILE A 12 -2.50 -12.66 -9.08
N MET A 13 -1.78 -13.78 -9.20
CA MET A 13 -2.24 -15.12 -8.87
C MET A 13 -1.56 -15.58 -7.57
N LEU A 14 -2.14 -15.19 -6.44
CA LEU A 14 -1.83 -15.75 -5.13
C LEU A 14 -2.98 -16.66 -4.70
N SER A 15 -2.65 -17.87 -4.27
CA SER A 15 -3.60 -18.85 -3.73
C SER A 15 -3.79 -18.73 -2.21
N CYS A 16 -3.20 -17.72 -1.58
CA CYS A 16 -3.21 -17.51 -0.13
C CYS A 16 -3.53 -16.05 0.22
N ASP A 17 -3.90 -15.81 1.48
CA ASP A 17 -4.07 -14.46 2.01
C ASP A 17 -2.76 -13.67 1.88
N SER A 18 -2.88 -12.38 1.54
CA SER A 18 -1.73 -11.49 1.38
C SER A 18 -1.81 -10.26 2.27
N LEU A 19 -0.65 -9.85 2.78
CA LEU A 19 -0.47 -8.64 3.57
C LEU A 19 0.43 -7.69 2.77
N LEU A 20 -0.07 -6.47 2.54
CA LEU A 20 0.62 -5.50 1.69
C LEU A 20 1.13 -4.32 2.52
N SER A 21 2.42 -4.01 2.43
CA SER A 21 2.98 -2.78 2.99
C SER A 21 3.02 -1.69 1.92
N VAL A 22 2.33 -0.58 2.16
CA VAL A 22 2.36 0.62 1.32
C VAL A 22 2.84 1.77 2.19
N LEU A 23 4.10 2.15 2.04
CA LEU A 23 4.74 3.13 2.92
C LEU A 23 4.37 4.57 2.51
N ASP A 24 4.24 4.80 1.20
CA ASP A 24 3.74 6.04 0.63
C ASP A 24 2.94 5.79 -0.65
N ILE A 25 2.20 6.78 -1.12
CA ILE A 25 1.59 6.77 -2.46
C ILE A 25 1.90 8.09 -3.17
N LEU A 26 3.18 8.48 -3.16
CA LEU A 26 3.59 9.76 -3.74
C LEU A 26 3.30 9.84 -5.25
N PHE A 27 3.38 8.72 -5.96
CA PHE A 27 3.01 8.63 -7.37
C PHE A 27 1.52 8.98 -7.64
N GLU A 28 0.64 8.86 -6.65
CA GLU A 28 -0.79 9.22 -6.74
C GLU A 28 -1.06 10.68 -6.34
N THR A 29 -0.31 11.19 -5.37
CA THR A 29 -0.52 12.53 -4.80
C THR A 29 0.28 13.61 -5.52
N HIS A 30 1.47 13.26 -6.00
CA HIS A 30 2.41 14.15 -6.66
C HIS A 30 2.97 13.49 -7.94
N PRO A 31 2.11 13.16 -8.92
CA PRO A 31 2.54 12.49 -10.15
C PRO A 31 3.57 13.30 -10.95
N GLN A 32 3.69 14.61 -10.72
CA GLN A 32 4.68 15.48 -11.38
C GLN A 32 6.14 15.11 -11.11
N PHE A 33 6.42 14.36 -10.03
CA PHE A 33 7.77 13.91 -9.70
C PHE A 33 8.13 12.57 -10.33
N PHE A 34 7.22 11.96 -11.10
CA PHE A 34 7.38 10.61 -11.64
C PHE A 34 7.05 10.55 -13.13
N GLU A 35 7.68 9.61 -13.82
CA GLU A 35 7.34 9.28 -15.20
C GLU A 35 5.87 8.84 -15.32
N LYS A 36 5.15 9.37 -16.32
CA LYS A 36 3.71 9.09 -16.50
C LYS A 36 3.43 7.60 -16.63
N SER A 37 4.31 6.86 -17.32
CA SER A 37 4.21 5.41 -17.49
C SER A 37 4.33 4.66 -16.15
N LEU A 38 5.24 5.10 -15.28
CA LEU A 38 5.42 4.54 -13.94
C LEU A 38 4.20 4.86 -13.06
N VAL A 39 3.68 6.09 -13.11
CA VAL A 39 2.48 6.50 -12.36
C VAL A 39 1.29 5.62 -12.75
N VAL A 40 1.01 5.48 -14.05
CA VAL A 40 -0.13 4.67 -14.52
C VAL A 40 0.05 3.20 -14.12
N ARG A 41 1.24 2.63 -14.36
CA ARG A 41 1.53 1.24 -14.00
C ARG A 41 1.36 1.00 -12.50
N ASN A 42 1.98 1.83 -11.67
CA ASN A 42 1.95 1.67 -10.21
C ASN A 42 0.55 1.94 -9.66
N ARG A 43 -0.17 2.94 -10.17
CA ARG A 43 -1.59 3.17 -9.85
C ARG A 43 -2.42 1.90 -10.07
N LEU A 44 -2.26 1.24 -11.22
CA LEU A 44 -3.02 0.03 -11.52
C LEU A 44 -2.59 -1.16 -10.64
N LEU A 45 -1.29 -1.44 -10.56
CA LEU A 45 -0.77 -2.62 -9.85
C LEU A 45 -0.92 -2.51 -8.33
N VAL A 46 -0.63 -1.33 -7.76
CA VAL A 46 -0.76 -1.10 -6.32
C VAL A 46 -2.23 -1.07 -5.93
N ARG A 47 -3.10 -0.42 -6.71
CA ARG A 47 -4.55 -0.46 -6.47
C ARG A 47 -5.08 -1.89 -6.50
N TYR A 48 -4.69 -2.68 -7.50
CA TYR A 48 -5.09 -4.08 -7.60
C TYR A 48 -4.60 -4.89 -6.38
N SER A 49 -3.31 -4.77 -6.04
CA SER A 49 -2.70 -5.50 -4.93
C SER A 49 -3.33 -5.12 -3.60
N ALA A 50 -3.56 -3.83 -3.35
CA ALA A 50 -4.19 -3.34 -2.12
C ALA A 50 -5.68 -3.73 -2.04
N GLY A 51 -6.37 -3.76 -3.18
CA GLY A 51 -7.74 -4.26 -3.29
C GLY A 51 -7.85 -5.74 -2.95
N LYS A 52 -6.88 -6.57 -3.37
CA LYS A 52 -6.86 -8.02 -3.12
C LYS A 52 -6.29 -8.44 -1.78
N ALA A 53 -5.40 -7.64 -1.19
CA ALA A 53 -4.79 -7.98 0.09
C ALA A 53 -5.85 -8.23 1.18
N ARG A 54 -5.55 -9.04 2.18
CA ARG A 54 -6.39 -9.16 3.38
C ARG A 54 -6.23 -7.92 4.26
N GLN A 55 -5.00 -7.43 4.39
CA GLN A 55 -4.67 -6.24 5.18
C GLN A 55 -3.59 -5.41 4.48
N VAL A 56 -3.67 -4.09 4.64
CA VAL A 56 -2.68 -3.14 4.11
C VAL A 56 -2.06 -2.39 5.29
N HIS A 57 -0.73 -2.36 5.36
CA HIS A 57 0.02 -1.64 6.38
C HIS A 57 0.61 -0.37 5.78
N THR A 58 0.54 0.72 6.55
CA THR A 58 1.13 2.00 6.19
C THR A 58 1.79 2.61 7.42
N ILE A 59 2.79 3.46 7.21
CA ILE A 59 3.54 4.11 8.29
C ILE A 59 3.04 5.53 8.59
N SER A 60 2.17 6.09 7.74
CA SER A 60 1.65 7.44 7.90
C SER A 60 0.13 7.52 7.75
N GLU A 61 -0.50 8.39 8.54
CA GLU A 61 -1.94 8.65 8.44
C GLU A 61 -2.29 9.31 7.10
N PHE A 62 -1.39 10.12 6.55
CA PHE A 62 -1.55 10.70 5.23
C PHE A 62 -1.69 9.61 4.15
N ALA A 63 -0.79 8.62 4.13
CA ALA A 63 -0.89 7.52 3.18
C ALA A 63 -2.13 6.65 3.48
N ARG A 64 -2.48 6.44 4.76
CA ARG A 64 -3.72 5.74 5.15
C ARG A 64 -4.96 6.39 4.53
N GLN A 65 -5.12 7.69 4.74
CA GLN A 65 -6.25 8.44 4.21
C GLN A 65 -6.25 8.44 2.68
N ALA A 66 -5.09 8.62 2.06
CA ALA A 66 -4.97 8.63 0.62
C ALA A 66 -5.31 7.26 -0.01
N LEU A 67 -4.99 6.14 0.65
CA LEU A 67 -5.38 4.79 0.25
C LEU A 67 -6.89 4.57 0.35
N ILE A 68 -7.52 5.01 1.45
CA ILE A 68 -8.98 4.94 1.62
C ILE A 68 -9.68 5.78 0.55
N ASP A 69 -9.22 7.02 0.33
CA ASP A 69 -9.89 7.95 -0.58
C ASP A 69 -9.73 7.59 -2.05
N ARG A 70 -8.50 7.22 -2.47
CA ARG A 70 -8.20 6.93 -3.88
C ARG A 70 -8.54 5.50 -4.25
N TYR A 71 -8.18 4.53 -3.41
CA TYR A 71 -8.39 3.11 -3.71
C TYR A 71 -9.70 2.55 -3.16
N LYS A 72 -10.47 3.36 -2.43
CA LYS A 72 -11.78 2.98 -1.86
C LYS A 72 -11.67 1.73 -0.98
N LEU A 73 -10.57 1.61 -0.24
CA LEU A 73 -10.34 0.50 0.69
C LEU A 73 -11.17 0.72 1.96
N HIS A 74 -11.61 -0.37 2.59
CA HIS A 74 -12.28 -0.30 3.88
C HIS A 74 -11.29 0.22 4.96
N PRO A 75 -11.66 1.19 5.81
CA PRO A 75 -10.75 1.75 6.81
C PRO A 75 -10.15 0.71 7.77
N GLU A 76 -10.89 -0.36 8.06
CA GLU A 76 -10.44 -1.47 8.92
C GLU A 76 -9.36 -2.35 8.25
N LYS A 77 -9.30 -2.31 6.92
CA LYS A 77 -8.28 -3.04 6.15
C LYS A 77 -6.92 -2.34 6.19
N VAL A 78 -6.91 -1.03 6.42
CA VAL A 78 -5.70 -0.20 6.39
C VAL A 78 -5.21 0.07 7.82
N CYS A 79 -4.18 -0.66 8.22
CA CYS A 79 -3.56 -0.56 9.53
C CYS A 79 -2.39 0.44 9.50
N LEU A 80 -2.40 1.39 10.43
CA LEU A 80 -1.26 2.26 10.66
C LEU A 80 -0.25 1.52 11.56
N VAL A 81 0.90 1.18 11.00
CA VAL A 81 2.03 0.57 11.71
C VAL A 81 3.10 1.64 11.87
N PRO A 82 3.14 2.37 13.00
CA PRO A 82 4.15 3.39 13.20
C PRO A 82 5.54 2.77 13.24
N CYS A 83 6.48 3.34 12.49
CA CYS A 83 7.91 3.08 12.69
C CYS A 83 8.32 3.70 14.03
N LYS A 84 8.07 3.00 15.15
CA LYS A 84 8.75 3.30 16.40
C LYS A 84 10.23 2.96 16.21
N GLY A 85 11.03 3.96 15.86
CA GLY A 85 12.45 3.92 16.15
C GLY A 85 12.61 4.01 17.66
N GLU A 86 13.16 2.99 18.30
CA GLU A 86 13.81 3.19 19.59
C GLU A 86 14.96 4.17 19.39
N PHE A 87 14.70 5.48 19.53
CA PHE A 87 15.75 6.45 19.78
C PHE A 87 16.11 6.30 21.26
N ARG A 88 17.04 5.38 21.56
CA ARG A 88 17.72 5.37 22.86
C ARG A 88 18.75 6.52 22.82
N PRO A 89 18.61 7.56 23.67
CA PRO A 89 19.61 8.60 23.82
C PRO A 89 20.94 8.05 24.38
#